data_AF-A0A6J6C873-F1
#
_entry.id   AF-A0A6J6C873-F1
#
_cell.length_a   1.000
_cell.length_b   1.000
_cell.length_c   1.000
_cell.angle_alpha   90.00
_cell.angle_beta   90.00
_cell.angle_gamma   90.00
#
_symmetry.space_group_name_H-M   'P 1'
#
loop_
_entity.id
_entity.type
_entity.pdbx_description
1 polymer ?
#
loop_
_entity_poly.entity_id
_entity_poly.type
_entity_poly.pdbx_seq_one_letter_code
_entity_poly.pdbx_strand_id
1 'polypeptide(L)'
;MKPRFYPLSLVAALILVMVPAPAHGSTTGNATVVDWTCIDNSYLPGGVSVVGKSYLIDTERYKNAAVARLEIKTSQSTISGKTKIIFESVKIETIRGSYQAFDFSAGIGHTGILGKSYPYIKKTYTQKLNLSFSSTSAKVKQISLSPRLVSTSKAPIDKVECVPTELFRRISMGKPQPGEKIISPAYAKLGDSCRLPADISFGAFGPLECVKNSWVSKDLASDTVASRAYRYLINRYNSMPVSAPNLLLRIDPEAGNWKSEVVGGIVAGAKLWGTSKEGDKPILGYISERGEYVTENLLLDGITENKEDGERNKAAAARGGGQAGSHGQYFDFIFSDVSSNGYGFYQVGAHEYTHFAQQVLSNNRTGAVEREFWIDEGCATFVGTGMGAVLNLPQNQRTELLVNLSRQKDKMPLKFFSRGSQSSYADPRINEVYDTGFLACEALVALKGIDAIESVYLELANSTSNYDIALKKVYGTDLDTILPILQRYITSVRAGKPLTLQQLEAAYNGAKS
;
A
#
# COMPACT_ATOMS: atom_id res chain seq x y z
N MET A 1 -24.27 49.93 -34.14
CA MET A 1 -23.35 50.00 -32.98
C MET A 1 -23.93 49.26 -31.79
N LYS A 2 -23.31 48.14 -31.43
CA LYS A 2 -22.96 47.66 -30.08
C LYS A 2 -22.52 46.20 -30.23
N PRO A 3 -21.20 45.90 -30.23
CA PRO A 3 -20.73 44.52 -30.23
C PRO A 3 -20.94 43.89 -28.84
N ARG A 4 -21.29 42.61 -28.84
CA ARG A 4 -21.48 41.75 -27.67
C ARG A 4 -20.12 41.30 -27.11
N PHE A 5 -20.04 41.23 -25.78
CA PHE A 5 -18.94 40.65 -25.00
C PHE A 5 -18.87 39.13 -25.16
N TYR A 6 -17.65 38.57 -25.17
CA TYR A 6 -17.34 37.25 -24.60
C TYR A 6 -16.00 37.33 -23.83
N PRO A 7 -15.91 36.76 -22.62
CA PRO A 7 -14.77 36.92 -21.71
C PRO A 7 -13.59 36.00 -22.05
N LEU A 8 -12.37 36.52 -21.80
CA LEU A 8 -11.08 35.86 -21.96
C LEU A 8 -10.79 34.79 -20.88
N SER A 9 -10.02 33.80 -21.33
CA SER A 9 -9.43 32.62 -20.69
C SER A 9 -8.45 32.87 -19.52
N LEU A 10 -8.49 31.97 -18.52
CA LEU A 10 -7.56 31.90 -17.38
C LEU A 10 -6.46 30.84 -17.63
N VAL A 11 -5.23 31.14 -17.22
CA VAL A 11 -3.99 30.36 -17.41
C VAL A 11 -3.68 29.56 -16.13
N ALA A 12 -3.43 28.25 -16.23
CA ALA A 12 -2.80 27.45 -15.17
C ALA A 12 -1.30 27.30 -15.47
N ALA A 13 -0.43 27.58 -14.48
CA ALA A 13 1.03 27.52 -14.59
C ALA A 13 1.59 26.34 -13.79
N LEU A 14 2.59 25.64 -14.35
CA LEU A 14 3.32 24.54 -13.70
C LEU A 14 4.81 24.93 -13.55
N ILE A 15 5.42 24.69 -12.38
CA ILE A 15 6.77 25.16 -12.02
C ILE A 15 7.76 23.98 -11.88
N LEU A 16 8.94 24.11 -12.48
CA LEU A 16 10.10 23.21 -12.31
C LEU A 16 11.32 24.00 -11.77
N VAL A 17 12.13 23.42 -10.88
CA VAL A 17 13.38 24.03 -10.32
C VAL A 17 14.56 23.07 -10.51
N MET A 18 15.71 23.55 -11.04
CA MET A 18 16.95 22.76 -11.24
C MET A 18 18.23 23.54 -10.83
N VAL A 19 19.27 22.83 -10.34
CA VAL A 19 20.53 23.38 -9.77
C VAL A 19 21.69 23.36 -10.83
N PRO A 20 22.59 24.36 -10.93
CA PRO A 20 23.56 24.47 -12.05
C PRO A 20 24.97 23.88 -11.78
N ALA A 21 25.77 23.65 -12.85
CA ALA A 21 27.15 23.10 -12.86
C ALA A 21 28.20 24.08 -13.47
N PRO A 22 29.52 23.98 -13.18
CA PRO A 22 30.57 24.97 -13.52
C PRO A 22 31.14 24.87 -14.96
N ALA A 23 31.77 25.95 -15.48
CA ALA A 23 32.34 26.03 -16.84
C ALA A 23 33.88 26.06 -16.87
N HIS A 24 34.48 25.28 -17.79
CA HIS A 24 35.91 24.91 -17.97
C HIS A 24 36.38 23.67 -17.17
N GLY A 25 35.82 22.54 -17.58
CA GLY A 25 35.98 21.17 -17.07
C GLY A 25 34.80 20.33 -17.58
N SER A 26 35.03 19.06 -17.91
CA SER A 26 34.05 18.16 -18.55
C SER A 26 32.91 17.72 -17.60
N THR A 27 31.73 17.46 -18.15
CA THR A 27 30.74 16.40 -17.79
C THR A 27 29.34 16.84 -18.22
N THR A 28 28.46 15.88 -18.53
CA THR A 28 27.05 15.73 -18.04
C THR A 28 26.38 14.59 -18.82
N GLY A 29 25.39 13.83 -18.34
CA GLY A 29 24.65 13.71 -17.07
C GLY A 29 23.43 12.79 -17.34
N ASN A 30 23.07 11.88 -16.42
CA ASN A 30 22.02 10.86 -16.63
C ASN A 30 20.61 11.44 -16.87
N ALA A 31 19.80 10.74 -17.68
CA ALA A 31 18.45 11.15 -18.08
C ALA A 31 17.35 10.90 -17.03
N THR A 32 16.36 11.79 -16.95
CA THR A 32 15.12 11.65 -16.14
C THR A 32 13.91 11.50 -17.06
N VAL A 33 13.00 10.55 -16.78
CA VAL A 33 11.76 10.28 -17.55
C VAL A 33 10.53 10.53 -16.68
N VAL A 34 9.53 11.27 -17.19
CA VAL A 34 8.25 11.55 -16.49
C VAL A 34 7.06 11.42 -17.44
N ASP A 35 5.97 10.77 -16.99
CA ASP A 35 4.75 10.47 -17.75
C ASP A 35 3.55 11.37 -17.37
N TRP A 36 2.86 11.93 -18.37
CA TRP A 36 1.69 12.82 -18.19
C TRP A 36 0.51 12.42 -19.06
N THR A 37 -0.73 12.66 -18.62
CA THR A 37 -1.93 12.60 -19.45
C THR A 37 -2.87 13.80 -19.30
N CYS A 38 -3.50 14.21 -20.41
CA CYS A 38 -4.31 15.43 -20.49
C CYS A 38 -5.80 15.19 -20.77
N ILE A 39 -6.70 16.05 -20.23
CA ILE A 39 -8.18 15.98 -20.34
C ILE A 39 -8.78 17.35 -20.74
N ASP A 40 -9.93 17.33 -21.40
CA ASP A 40 -10.78 18.49 -21.71
C ASP A 40 -11.69 18.87 -20.53
N ASN A 41 -11.64 20.13 -20.08
CA ASN A 41 -12.31 20.62 -18.87
C ASN A 41 -13.79 21.04 -19.05
N SER A 42 -14.35 20.95 -20.25
CA SER A 42 -15.77 21.27 -20.51
C SER A 42 -16.77 20.31 -19.84
N TYR A 43 -16.30 19.21 -19.24
CA TYR A 43 -17.12 18.19 -18.56
C TYR A 43 -17.08 18.22 -17.02
N LEU A 44 -16.39 19.20 -16.41
CA LEU A 44 -16.35 19.39 -14.95
C LEU A 44 -17.51 20.26 -14.44
N PRO A 45 -18.18 19.92 -13.31
CA PRO A 45 -19.26 20.73 -12.78
C PRO A 45 -18.71 22.07 -12.24
N GLY A 46 -19.28 23.18 -12.72
CA GLY A 46 -19.15 24.47 -12.04
C GLY A 46 -17.76 25.09 -12.06
N GLY A 47 -17.08 25.13 -13.21
CA GLY A 47 -16.00 26.11 -13.46
C GLY A 47 -14.80 26.08 -12.51
N VAL A 48 -14.60 24.99 -11.78
CA VAL A 48 -13.51 24.83 -10.81
C VAL A 48 -12.20 24.61 -11.57
N SER A 49 -11.27 25.57 -11.47
CA SER A 49 -9.89 25.38 -11.91
C SER A 49 -9.13 24.56 -10.89
N VAL A 50 -8.48 23.49 -11.33
CA VAL A 50 -7.67 22.62 -10.48
C VAL A 50 -6.19 23.02 -10.63
N VAL A 51 -5.89 24.16 -10.02
CA VAL A 51 -4.67 24.46 -9.29
C VAL A 51 -5.06 24.37 -7.81
N GLY A 52 -4.41 23.49 -7.03
CA GLY A 52 -4.56 23.40 -5.56
C GLY A 52 -5.87 22.79 -4.99
N LYS A 53 -5.79 21.56 -4.45
CA LYS A 53 -6.75 20.82 -3.57
C LYS A 53 -7.99 20.13 -4.24
N SER A 54 -8.47 19.06 -3.58
CA SER A 54 -8.90 17.73 -4.10
C SER A 54 -10.42 17.40 -4.01
N TYR A 55 -11.09 16.76 -5.00
CA TYR A 55 -12.42 16.07 -4.87
C TYR A 55 -12.78 15.02 -5.96
N LEU A 56 -13.75 14.13 -5.63
CA LEU A 56 -14.30 12.95 -6.35
C LEU A 56 -14.89 13.23 -7.75
N ILE A 57 -14.63 12.30 -8.66
CA ILE A 57 -15.13 12.32 -10.03
C ILE A 57 -16.25 11.27 -10.20
N ASP A 58 -17.42 11.73 -10.64
CA ASP A 58 -18.50 10.91 -11.20
C ASP A 58 -18.01 10.20 -12.48
N THR A 59 -17.61 8.94 -12.33
CA THR A 59 -16.94 8.11 -13.35
C THR A 59 -17.78 7.84 -14.61
N GLU A 60 -19.09 8.15 -14.58
CA GLU A 60 -19.96 7.96 -15.72
C GLU A 60 -19.81 9.03 -16.82
N ARG A 61 -19.49 10.28 -16.46
CA ARG A 61 -19.46 11.41 -17.42
C ARG A 61 -18.25 11.46 -18.35
N TYR A 62 -17.19 10.68 -18.06
CA TYR A 62 -15.89 10.76 -18.75
C TYR A 62 -15.81 9.96 -20.04
N LYS A 63 -16.91 9.33 -20.46
CA LYS A 63 -16.94 8.42 -21.61
C LYS A 63 -16.64 9.10 -22.95
N ASN A 64 -16.58 10.43 -23.08
CA ASN A 64 -16.40 11.16 -24.35
C ASN A 64 -15.18 12.11 -24.41
N ALA A 65 -14.32 12.14 -23.38
CA ALA A 65 -13.15 13.00 -23.35
C ALA A 65 -12.03 12.52 -24.29
N ALA A 66 -11.27 13.45 -24.86
CA ALA A 66 -10.02 13.16 -25.57
C ALA A 66 -8.88 12.95 -24.56
N VAL A 67 -7.85 12.16 -24.93
CA VAL A 67 -6.73 11.74 -24.06
C VAL A 67 -5.37 11.65 -24.80
N ALA A 68 -4.27 12.14 -24.21
CA ALA A 68 -2.90 11.94 -24.75
C ALA A 68 -1.82 11.77 -23.66
N ARG A 69 -0.88 10.84 -23.84
CA ARG A 69 0.29 10.62 -22.98
C ARG A 69 1.51 11.43 -23.44
N LEU A 70 2.25 12.02 -22.52
CA LEU A 70 3.47 12.78 -22.79
C LEU A 70 4.65 12.23 -21.97
N GLU A 71 5.75 11.92 -22.63
CA GLU A 71 7.00 11.42 -22.06
C GLU A 71 8.17 12.32 -22.50
N ILE A 72 9.02 12.75 -21.55
CA ILE A 72 10.15 13.65 -21.82
C ILE A 72 11.44 13.02 -21.30
N LYS A 73 12.48 12.99 -22.14
CA LYS A 73 13.85 12.56 -21.81
C LYS A 73 14.83 13.70 -22.02
N THR A 74 15.78 13.89 -21.12
CA THR A 74 16.78 14.98 -21.18
C THR A 74 18.20 14.51 -20.86
N SER A 75 19.19 15.22 -21.36
CA SER A 75 20.61 15.15 -21.00
C SER A 75 21.22 16.54 -21.02
N GLN A 76 22.50 16.66 -20.65
CA GLN A 76 23.20 17.93 -20.58
C GLN A 76 24.64 17.70 -21.09
N SER A 77 25.36 18.73 -21.57
CA SER A 77 26.81 18.76 -21.90
C SER A 77 27.40 20.16 -21.67
N THR A 78 28.70 20.30 -21.37
CA THR A 78 29.38 21.61 -21.28
C THR A 78 30.63 21.62 -22.17
N ILE A 79 30.72 22.52 -23.15
CA ILE A 79 31.82 22.59 -24.13
C ILE A 79 32.23 24.06 -24.38
N SER A 80 33.54 24.34 -24.35
CA SER A 80 34.15 25.68 -24.59
C SER A 80 33.47 26.83 -23.82
N GLY A 81 33.23 26.62 -22.52
CA GLY A 81 32.65 27.64 -21.63
C GLY A 81 31.12 27.80 -21.70
N LYS A 82 30.43 26.94 -22.47
CA LYS A 82 28.96 26.99 -22.65
C LYS A 82 28.29 25.72 -22.13
N THR A 83 27.29 25.86 -21.27
CA THR A 83 26.44 24.75 -20.79
C THR A 83 25.29 24.52 -21.77
N LYS A 84 25.15 23.29 -22.26
CA LYS A 84 24.21 22.82 -23.27
C LYS A 84 23.26 21.76 -22.68
N ILE A 85 22.00 22.10 -22.39
CA ILE A 85 20.98 21.11 -21.98
C ILE A 85 20.29 20.59 -23.24
N ILE A 86 20.18 19.27 -23.42
CA ILE A 86 19.61 18.60 -24.58
C ILE A 86 18.35 17.84 -24.14
N PHE A 87 17.19 18.23 -24.64
CA PHE A 87 16.01 17.37 -24.58
C PHE A 87 16.22 16.27 -25.63
N GLU A 88 16.30 15.02 -25.18
CA GLU A 88 16.69 13.91 -26.05
C GLU A 88 15.50 13.39 -26.84
N SER A 89 14.32 13.41 -26.22
CA SER A 89 13.07 13.05 -26.88
C SER A 89 11.88 13.61 -26.11
N VAL A 90 10.88 14.06 -26.86
CA VAL A 90 9.55 14.36 -26.34
C VAL A 90 8.59 13.49 -27.14
N LYS A 91 7.96 12.54 -26.47
CA LYS A 91 7.01 11.62 -27.10
C LYS A 91 5.60 11.99 -26.66
N ILE A 92 4.74 12.29 -27.64
CA ILE A 92 3.32 12.53 -27.43
C ILE A 92 2.55 11.40 -28.10
N GLU A 93 1.81 10.66 -27.30
CA GLU A 93 1.04 9.52 -27.74
C GLU A 93 -0.45 9.78 -27.50
N THR A 94 -1.19 10.11 -28.55
CA THR A 94 -2.63 10.29 -28.46
C THR A 94 -3.30 8.96 -28.14
N ILE A 95 -3.90 8.85 -26.96
CA ILE A 95 -4.61 7.65 -26.49
C ILE A 95 -6.05 7.64 -27.04
N ARG A 96 -6.69 8.83 -27.18
CA ARG A 96 -8.08 8.95 -27.67
C ARG A 96 -8.40 10.35 -28.22
N GLY A 97 -9.14 10.46 -29.33
CA GLY A 97 -9.46 11.74 -29.98
C GLY A 97 -8.42 12.19 -31.02
N SER A 98 -8.51 13.43 -31.51
CA SER A 98 -7.51 14.05 -32.39
C SER A 98 -7.07 15.37 -31.79
N TYR A 99 -5.76 15.59 -31.70
CA TYR A 99 -5.19 16.77 -31.05
C TYR A 99 -4.21 17.47 -31.97
N GLN A 100 -4.26 18.79 -32.03
CA GLN A 100 -3.15 19.59 -32.50
C GLN A 100 -2.35 20.06 -31.27
N ALA A 101 -1.08 19.67 -31.17
CA ALA A 101 -0.18 20.23 -30.17
C ALA A 101 0.27 21.61 -30.64
N PHE A 102 0.00 22.63 -29.84
CA PHE A 102 0.49 23.97 -30.06
C PHE A 102 1.35 24.40 -28.88
N ASP A 103 2.62 24.64 -29.19
CA ASP A 103 3.55 25.42 -28.40
C ASP A 103 4.15 24.75 -27.16
N PHE A 104 5.44 25.02 -26.99
CA PHE A 104 6.23 24.70 -25.80
C PHE A 104 6.97 25.97 -25.43
N SER A 105 6.63 26.56 -24.29
CA SER A 105 7.38 27.68 -23.76
C SER A 105 8.42 27.20 -22.74
N ALA A 106 9.66 27.67 -22.91
CA ALA A 106 10.74 27.49 -21.94
C ALA A 106 11.42 28.84 -21.67
N GLY A 107 11.70 29.14 -20.40
CA GLY A 107 12.26 30.43 -19.99
C GLY A 107 13.34 30.29 -18.92
N ILE A 108 14.34 31.17 -18.95
CA ILE A 108 15.45 31.24 -17.98
C ILE A 108 15.40 32.59 -17.26
N GLY A 109 15.04 32.61 -15.97
CA GLY A 109 14.90 33.86 -15.20
C GLY A 109 13.67 34.69 -15.58
N HIS A 110 13.73 36.02 -15.40
CA HIS A 110 12.59 36.93 -15.58
C HIS A 110 12.48 37.59 -16.96
N THR A 111 13.38 37.30 -17.90
CA THR A 111 13.33 37.85 -19.25
C THR A 111 13.15 36.75 -20.30
N GLY A 112 11.98 36.78 -20.95
CA GLY A 112 11.76 36.16 -22.25
C GLY A 112 11.10 34.79 -22.21
N ILE A 113 9.89 34.75 -22.76
CA ILE A 113 9.21 33.54 -23.21
C ILE A 113 9.68 33.28 -24.64
N LEU A 114 10.27 32.11 -24.90
CA LEU A 114 10.50 31.61 -26.26
C LEU A 114 9.41 30.59 -26.59
N GLY A 115 8.51 30.93 -27.52
CA GLY A 115 7.50 30.01 -28.07
C GLY A 115 7.91 29.51 -29.46
N LYS A 116 7.67 28.23 -29.74
CA LYS A 116 7.84 27.62 -31.08
C LYS A 116 6.58 26.80 -31.37
N SER A 117 5.94 27.13 -32.50
CA SER A 117 4.78 26.41 -33.03
C SER A 117 5.21 25.24 -33.91
N TYR A 118 4.47 24.13 -33.88
CA TYR A 118 4.74 22.89 -34.61
C TYR A 118 3.51 22.44 -35.42
N PRO A 119 3.69 21.62 -36.47
CA PRO A 119 2.64 21.27 -37.43
C PRO A 119 1.63 20.20 -36.95
N TYR A 120 0.58 20.01 -37.75
CA TYR A 120 -0.57 19.13 -37.57
C TYR A 120 -0.22 17.65 -37.27
N ILE A 121 -0.76 17.10 -36.18
CA ILE A 121 -0.51 15.70 -35.77
C ILE A 121 -1.83 14.93 -35.68
N LYS A 122 -2.01 13.90 -36.52
CA LYS A 122 -3.19 13.01 -36.49
C LYS A 122 -2.98 11.70 -35.69
N LYS A 123 -1.74 11.33 -35.32
CA LYS A 123 -1.35 10.06 -34.66
C LYS A 123 -0.09 10.20 -33.78
N THR A 124 0.24 9.16 -32.99
CA THR A 124 1.43 9.04 -32.13
C THR A 124 2.67 9.63 -32.80
N TYR A 125 3.24 10.65 -32.17
CA TYR A 125 4.38 11.38 -32.71
C TYR A 125 5.49 11.36 -31.67
N THR A 126 6.55 10.62 -32.00
CA THR A 126 7.80 10.69 -31.24
C THR A 126 8.68 11.67 -31.99
N GLN A 127 8.84 12.88 -31.44
CA GLN A 127 9.85 13.78 -31.98
C GLN A 127 11.08 13.73 -31.11
N LYS A 128 12.21 13.49 -31.77
CA LYS A 128 13.49 13.85 -31.21
C LYS A 128 13.56 15.37 -31.17
N LEU A 129 13.07 15.95 -30.08
CA LEU A 129 13.04 17.38 -29.86
C LEU A 129 14.40 17.78 -29.30
N ASN A 130 15.39 17.86 -30.19
CA ASN A 130 16.74 18.31 -29.88
C ASN A 130 16.73 19.80 -29.53
N LEU A 131 16.14 20.14 -28.39
CA LEU A 131 16.23 21.47 -27.83
C LEU A 131 17.55 21.53 -27.08
N SER A 132 18.54 22.15 -27.71
CA SER A 132 19.82 22.43 -27.07
C SER A 132 19.82 23.86 -26.53
N PHE A 133 19.83 24.00 -25.22
CA PHE A 133 19.95 25.29 -24.56
C PHE A 133 21.41 25.54 -24.24
N SER A 134 22.11 26.33 -25.07
CA SER A 134 23.48 26.77 -24.80
C SER A 134 23.47 28.18 -24.23
N SER A 135 23.89 28.35 -22.99
CA SER A 135 24.10 29.68 -22.40
C SER A 135 25.58 30.10 -22.49
N THR A 136 25.87 31.34 -22.93
CA THR A 136 27.20 31.99 -22.80
C THR A 136 27.45 32.50 -21.38
N SER A 137 26.38 32.63 -20.60
CA SER A 137 26.37 33.03 -19.20
C SER A 137 26.51 31.79 -18.32
N ALA A 138 27.47 31.83 -17.39
CA ALA A 138 27.79 30.73 -16.48
C ALA A 138 26.67 30.37 -15.47
N LYS A 139 25.44 30.94 -15.55
CA LYS A 139 24.38 30.69 -14.56
C LYS A 139 22.97 30.65 -15.17
N VAL A 140 22.50 29.46 -15.55
CA VAL A 140 21.07 29.15 -15.81
C VAL A 140 20.43 28.69 -14.49
N LYS A 141 19.39 29.38 -13.99
CA LYS A 141 18.77 29.10 -12.67
C LYS A 141 17.40 28.40 -12.72
N GLN A 142 16.67 28.43 -13.84
CA GLN A 142 15.30 27.87 -13.94
C GLN A 142 14.92 27.56 -15.40
N ILE A 143 14.08 26.53 -15.61
CA ILE A 143 13.39 26.22 -16.88
C ILE A 143 11.96 25.69 -16.59
N SER A 144 10.93 26.32 -17.16
CA SER A 144 9.52 25.86 -17.10
C SER A 144 9.06 25.29 -18.45
N LEU A 145 8.05 24.41 -18.48
CA LEU A 145 7.43 23.87 -19.71
C LEU A 145 5.90 23.88 -19.63
N SER A 146 5.23 24.40 -20.66
CA SER A 146 3.76 24.47 -20.74
C SER A 146 3.24 24.05 -22.12
N PRO A 147 2.81 22.79 -22.31
CA PRO A 147 2.20 22.35 -23.57
C PRO A 147 0.75 22.85 -23.72
N ARG A 148 0.31 23.21 -24.93
CA ARG A 148 -1.12 23.41 -25.24
C ARG A 148 -1.63 22.43 -26.30
N LEU A 149 -2.88 22.01 -26.18
CA LEU A 149 -3.55 21.08 -27.09
C LEU A 149 -4.89 21.69 -27.56
N VAL A 150 -5.21 21.60 -28.86
CA VAL A 150 -6.46 22.13 -29.45
C VAL A 150 -7.17 21.06 -30.28
N SER A 151 -8.51 20.96 -30.16
CA SER A 151 -9.37 20.04 -30.94
C SER A 151 -9.84 20.67 -32.24
N THR A 152 -10.07 19.85 -33.27
CA THR A 152 -10.39 20.30 -34.64
C THR A 152 -11.88 20.30 -35.01
N SER A 153 -12.81 20.13 -34.08
CA SER A 153 -14.26 20.31 -34.33
C SER A 153 -14.67 21.79 -34.23
N LYS A 154 -15.68 22.24 -34.99
CA LYS A 154 -16.09 23.65 -35.24
C LYS A 154 -16.36 24.57 -34.02
N ALA A 155 -16.27 24.11 -32.78
CA ALA A 155 -16.27 24.95 -31.58
C ALA A 155 -14.90 24.84 -30.86
N PRO A 156 -14.16 25.95 -30.68
CA PRO A 156 -12.88 25.93 -29.98
C PRO A 156 -13.05 25.42 -28.53
N ILE A 157 -12.15 24.52 -28.12
CA ILE A 157 -12.04 24.08 -26.73
C ILE A 157 -11.17 25.09 -25.99
N ASP A 158 -11.76 25.86 -25.08
CA ASP A 158 -11.07 26.96 -24.41
C ASP A 158 -10.23 26.51 -23.19
N LYS A 159 -10.29 25.24 -22.75
CA LYS A 159 -9.55 24.72 -21.57
C LYS A 159 -9.16 23.24 -21.67
N VAL A 160 -7.86 22.96 -21.78
CA VAL A 160 -7.25 21.61 -21.64
C VAL A 160 -6.30 21.61 -20.45
N GLU A 161 -6.40 20.62 -19.57
CA GLU A 161 -5.51 20.43 -18.41
C GLU A 161 -4.70 19.14 -18.55
N CYS A 162 -3.39 19.21 -18.29
CA CYS A 162 -2.47 18.07 -18.31
C CYS A 162 -2.03 17.73 -16.89
N VAL A 163 -2.18 16.47 -16.50
CA VAL A 163 -1.79 15.93 -15.18
C VAL A 163 -0.83 14.76 -15.37
N PRO A 164 -0.04 14.32 -14.38
CA PRO A 164 0.77 13.10 -14.53
C PRO A 164 -0.09 11.89 -14.97
N THR A 165 0.41 10.97 -15.80
CA THR A 165 -0.40 9.84 -16.36
C THR A 165 -1.02 8.98 -15.28
N GLU A 166 -0.32 8.88 -14.16
CA GLU A 166 -0.80 8.16 -13.00
C GLU A 166 -1.97 8.84 -12.27
N LEU A 167 -2.15 10.14 -12.54
CA LEU A 167 -3.30 10.92 -12.09
C LEU A 167 -4.50 10.76 -13.05
N PHE A 168 -4.27 10.44 -14.34
CA PHE A 168 -5.30 10.31 -15.35
C PHE A 168 -5.83 8.89 -15.57
N ARG A 169 -5.00 7.85 -15.38
CA ARG A 169 -5.46 6.46 -15.34
C ARG A 169 -6.56 6.27 -14.29
N ARG A 170 -6.47 7.05 -13.21
CA ARG A 170 -7.50 7.16 -12.16
C ARG A 170 -8.82 7.79 -12.63
N ILE A 171 -8.87 8.40 -13.83
CA ILE A 171 -10.00 9.23 -14.31
C ILE A 171 -10.73 8.66 -15.56
N SER A 172 -10.15 7.72 -16.33
CA SER A 172 -10.52 7.56 -17.77
C SER A 172 -10.96 6.20 -18.33
N MET A 173 -11.12 5.14 -17.54
CA MET A 173 -11.58 3.84 -18.09
C MET A 173 -13.11 3.75 -18.04
N GLY A 174 -13.75 3.98 -19.20
CA GLY A 174 -15.15 4.41 -19.39
C GLY A 174 -16.26 3.55 -18.79
N LYS A 175 -17.51 4.08 -18.69
CA LYS A 175 -18.66 3.41 -18.03
C LYS A 175 -18.77 1.89 -18.26
N PRO A 176 -19.11 1.11 -17.22
CA PRO A 176 -19.43 -0.32 -17.30
C PRO A 176 -20.37 -0.66 -18.44
N GLN A 177 -20.32 -1.90 -18.94
CA GLN A 177 -21.48 -2.40 -19.68
C GLN A 177 -22.70 -2.43 -18.74
N PRO A 178 -23.92 -2.16 -19.22
CA PRO A 178 -25.12 -2.28 -18.39
C PRO A 178 -25.20 -3.69 -17.77
N GLY A 179 -25.15 -3.78 -16.44
CA GLY A 179 -25.11 -5.04 -15.69
C GLY A 179 -23.71 -5.54 -15.29
N GLU A 180 -22.63 -4.93 -15.77
CA GLU A 180 -21.26 -5.28 -15.39
C GLU A 180 -20.87 -4.64 -14.05
N LYS A 181 -20.78 -5.45 -12.99
CA LYS A 181 -20.33 -4.99 -11.67
C LYS A 181 -18.80 -5.10 -11.61
N ILE A 182 -18.11 -3.96 -11.68
CA ILE A 182 -16.65 -3.90 -11.49
C ILE A 182 -16.35 -4.14 -10.02
N ILE A 183 -15.51 -5.12 -9.73
CA ILE A 183 -15.13 -5.48 -8.36
C ILE A 183 -13.75 -4.89 -8.07
N SER A 184 -13.67 -4.16 -6.95
CA SER A 184 -12.41 -3.60 -6.48
C SER A 184 -11.47 -4.72 -6.01
N PRO A 185 -10.15 -4.46 -5.95
CA PRO A 185 -9.19 -5.46 -5.46
C PRO A 185 -9.53 -6.00 -4.06
N ALA A 186 -10.23 -5.21 -3.23
CA ALA A 186 -10.61 -5.58 -1.88
C ALA A 186 -11.62 -6.74 -1.81
N TYR A 187 -12.38 -7.01 -2.87
CA TYR A 187 -13.42 -8.05 -2.87
C TYR A 187 -13.33 -8.99 -4.07
N ALA A 188 -12.25 -8.87 -4.84
CA ALA A 188 -12.13 -9.56 -6.11
C ALA A 188 -12.07 -11.07 -5.94
N LYS A 189 -12.81 -11.76 -6.80
CA LYS A 189 -12.79 -13.20 -6.98
C LYS A 189 -12.34 -13.53 -8.41
N LEU A 190 -11.89 -14.76 -8.59
CA LEU A 190 -11.48 -15.26 -9.90
C LEU A 190 -12.64 -15.10 -10.90
N GLY A 191 -12.37 -14.44 -12.04
CA GLY A 191 -13.33 -14.19 -13.10
C GLY A 191 -14.11 -12.88 -12.96
N ASP A 192 -14.06 -12.20 -11.81
CA ASP A 192 -14.74 -10.91 -11.63
C ASP A 192 -14.19 -9.85 -12.60
N SER A 193 -15.05 -8.91 -13.01
CA SER A 193 -14.64 -7.77 -13.83
C SER A 193 -13.73 -6.82 -13.04
N CYS A 194 -12.60 -6.45 -13.64
CA CYS A 194 -11.63 -5.52 -13.09
C CYS A 194 -11.29 -4.44 -14.12
N ARG A 195 -10.56 -3.40 -13.72
CA ARG A 195 -10.18 -2.32 -14.65
C ARG A 195 -8.76 -1.84 -14.56
N LEU A 196 -8.16 -1.85 -13.38
CA LEU A 196 -6.82 -1.32 -13.14
C LEU A 196 -5.79 -2.40 -13.49
N PRO A 197 -5.09 -2.31 -14.65
CA PRO A 197 -4.22 -3.38 -15.08
C PRO A 197 -3.06 -3.55 -14.09
N ALA A 198 -2.73 -4.80 -13.79
CA ALA A 198 -1.71 -5.18 -12.81
C ALA A 198 -2.03 -4.82 -11.34
N ASP A 199 -3.26 -4.39 -11.02
CA ASP A 199 -3.72 -4.42 -9.64
C ASP A 199 -3.71 -5.86 -9.14
N ILE A 200 -3.38 -6.01 -7.87
CA ILE A 200 -3.30 -7.29 -7.18
C ILE A 200 -4.40 -7.36 -6.12
N SER A 201 -5.03 -8.51 -6.02
CA SER A 201 -5.95 -8.89 -4.97
C SER A 201 -5.45 -10.17 -4.29
N PHE A 202 -5.83 -10.40 -3.05
CA PHE A 202 -5.42 -11.54 -2.25
C PHE A 202 -6.66 -12.36 -1.88
N GLY A 203 -7.11 -13.19 -2.80
CA GLY A 203 -8.33 -13.97 -2.66
C GLY A 203 -8.15 -15.28 -1.90
N ALA A 204 -9.27 -15.89 -1.49
CA ALA A 204 -9.32 -17.11 -0.68
C ALA A 204 -8.56 -18.34 -1.25
N PHE A 205 -8.25 -18.33 -2.55
CA PHE A 205 -7.52 -19.41 -3.24
C PHE A 205 -6.12 -18.99 -3.71
N GLY A 206 -5.68 -17.77 -3.40
CA GLY A 206 -4.38 -17.25 -3.76
C GLY A 206 -4.44 -15.85 -4.37
N PRO A 207 -3.27 -15.30 -4.76
CA PRO A 207 -3.18 -13.97 -5.33
C PRO A 207 -3.83 -13.92 -6.73
N LEU A 208 -4.59 -12.85 -6.96
CA LEU A 208 -5.22 -12.51 -8.23
C LEU A 208 -4.55 -11.26 -8.82
N GLU A 209 -4.57 -11.15 -10.14
CA GLU A 209 -4.17 -9.93 -10.84
C GLU A 209 -5.19 -9.53 -11.89
N CYS A 210 -5.36 -8.23 -12.08
CA CYS A 210 -6.24 -7.70 -13.11
C CYS A 210 -5.57 -7.76 -14.48
N VAL A 211 -6.02 -8.68 -15.33
CA VAL A 211 -5.50 -8.90 -16.69
C VAL A 211 -6.65 -8.82 -17.67
N LYS A 212 -6.53 -7.94 -18.67
CA LYS A 212 -7.55 -7.76 -19.74
C LYS A 212 -8.97 -7.57 -19.17
N ASN A 213 -9.11 -6.76 -18.12
CA ASN A 213 -10.36 -6.46 -17.43
C ASN A 213 -11.02 -7.64 -16.68
N SER A 214 -10.29 -8.72 -16.43
CA SER A 214 -10.75 -9.79 -15.55
C SER A 214 -9.71 -10.09 -14.46
N TRP A 215 -10.19 -10.37 -13.26
CA TRP A 215 -9.37 -10.90 -12.18
C TRP A 215 -9.00 -12.35 -12.49
N VAL A 216 -7.72 -12.60 -12.76
CA VAL A 216 -7.18 -13.93 -13.04
C VAL A 216 -6.24 -14.37 -11.93
N SER A 217 -6.01 -15.68 -11.80
CA SER A 217 -4.98 -16.19 -10.89
C SER A 217 -3.61 -15.65 -11.32
N LYS A 218 -2.86 -15.11 -10.38
CA LYS A 218 -1.49 -14.66 -10.64
C LYS A 218 -0.55 -15.85 -10.79
N ASP A 219 0.30 -15.82 -11.82
CA ASP A 219 1.27 -16.87 -12.08
C ASP A 219 2.39 -16.92 -11.02
N LEU A 220 2.81 -18.14 -10.66
CA LEU A 220 3.91 -18.39 -9.71
C LEU A 220 5.24 -17.77 -10.15
N ALA A 221 5.52 -17.79 -11.45
CA ALA A 221 6.76 -17.27 -12.02
C ALA A 221 6.82 -15.74 -11.99
N SER A 222 5.66 -15.07 -11.89
CA SER A 222 5.55 -13.60 -11.82
C SER A 222 5.28 -13.11 -10.39
N ASP A 223 5.47 -13.98 -9.40
CA ASP A 223 5.25 -13.63 -8.01
C ASP A 223 6.16 -12.46 -7.58
N THR A 224 5.53 -11.51 -6.91
CA THR A 224 6.21 -10.50 -6.08
C THR A 224 6.47 -11.08 -4.69
N VAL A 225 7.23 -10.39 -3.85
CA VAL A 225 7.39 -10.77 -2.43
C VAL A 225 6.01 -10.94 -1.75
N ALA A 226 5.10 -9.98 -1.95
CA ALA A 226 3.77 -10.00 -1.37
C ALA A 226 2.91 -11.18 -1.88
N SER A 227 2.87 -11.40 -3.19
CA SER A 227 2.05 -12.49 -3.74
C SER A 227 2.62 -13.88 -3.42
N ARG A 228 3.94 -14.02 -3.33
CA ARG A 228 4.58 -15.25 -2.86
C ARG A 228 4.23 -15.54 -1.40
N ALA A 229 4.37 -14.53 -0.53
CA ALA A 229 4.08 -14.66 0.89
C ALA A 229 2.62 -15.06 1.12
N TYR A 230 1.69 -14.33 0.49
CA TYR A 230 0.26 -14.60 0.60
C TYR A 230 -0.10 -16.01 0.08
N ARG A 231 0.52 -16.44 -1.02
CA ARG A 231 0.31 -17.78 -1.56
C ARG A 231 0.72 -18.86 -0.56
N TYR A 232 1.87 -18.71 0.11
CA TYR A 232 2.27 -19.66 1.16
C TYR A 232 1.26 -19.70 2.32
N LEU A 233 0.79 -18.53 2.76
CA LEU A 233 -0.23 -18.43 3.80
C LEU A 233 -1.52 -19.18 3.43
N ILE A 234 -2.08 -18.90 2.25
CA ILE A 234 -3.35 -19.51 1.81
C ILE A 234 -3.19 -20.99 1.46
N ASN A 235 -2.07 -21.39 0.87
CA ASN A 235 -1.80 -22.81 0.63
C ASN A 235 -1.76 -23.59 1.94
N ARG A 236 -1.11 -23.05 2.98
CA ARG A 236 -1.11 -23.65 4.31
C ARG A 236 -2.53 -23.78 4.85
N TYR A 237 -3.29 -22.70 4.89
CA TYR A 237 -4.68 -22.69 5.36
C TYR A 237 -5.56 -23.73 4.62
N ASN A 238 -5.42 -23.82 3.30
CA ASN A 238 -6.20 -24.76 2.49
C ASN A 238 -5.76 -26.21 2.65
N SER A 239 -4.48 -26.45 2.99
CA SER A 239 -3.97 -27.79 3.29
C SER A 239 -4.36 -28.32 4.66
N MET A 240 -4.72 -27.42 5.59
CA MET A 240 -5.07 -27.79 6.95
C MET A 240 -6.46 -28.43 7.03
N PRO A 241 -6.63 -29.47 7.86
CA PRO A 241 -7.94 -30.06 8.10
C PRO A 241 -8.88 -29.00 8.69
N VAL A 242 -10.19 -29.23 8.55
CA VAL A 242 -11.17 -28.40 9.26
C VAL A 242 -10.86 -28.47 10.76
N SER A 243 -10.65 -27.30 11.37
CA SER A 243 -10.46 -27.18 12.82
C SER A 243 -11.69 -26.51 13.42
N ALA A 244 -12.19 -27.10 14.50
CA ALA A 244 -13.15 -26.49 15.40
C ALA A 244 -12.41 -26.22 16.72
N PRO A 245 -11.85 -25.02 16.93
CA PRO A 245 -11.25 -24.70 18.23
C PRO A 245 -12.31 -24.82 19.32
N ASN A 246 -11.92 -25.31 20.50
CA ASN A 246 -12.83 -25.30 21.65
C ASN A 246 -12.96 -23.85 22.14
N LEU A 247 -14.05 -23.17 21.80
CA LEU A 247 -14.28 -21.78 22.17
C LEU A 247 -15.39 -21.68 23.22
N LEU A 248 -15.12 -20.95 24.30
CA LEU A 248 -16.15 -20.47 25.22
C LEU A 248 -16.36 -18.98 24.97
N LEU A 249 -17.43 -18.64 24.26
CA LEU A 249 -17.70 -17.27 23.82
C LEU A 249 -18.78 -16.62 24.69
N ARG A 250 -18.45 -15.47 25.27
CA ARG A 250 -19.37 -14.54 25.93
C ARG A 250 -19.61 -13.38 24.97
N ILE A 251 -20.70 -13.47 24.21
CA ILE A 251 -21.03 -12.48 23.17
C ILE A 251 -22.18 -11.62 23.67
N ASP A 252 -21.97 -10.30 23.71
CA ASP A 252 -23.02 -9.35 24.07
C ASP A 252 -24.19 -9.49 23.08
N PRO A 253 -25.42 -9.79 23.56
CA PRO A 253 -26.57 -9.88 22.69
C PRO A 253 -26.82 -8.56 21.94
N GLU A 254 -26.42 -7.42 22.52
CA GLU A 254 -26.59 -6.09 21.92
C GLU A 254 -25.48 -5.70 20.94
N ALA A 255 -24.37 -6.45 20.87
CA ALA A 255 -23.31 -6.15 19.91
C ALA A 255 -23.78 -6.32 18.46
N GLY A 256 -23.24 -5.47 17.57
CA GLY A 256 -23.54 -5.49 16.14
C GLY A 256 -23.20 -6.79 15.40
N ASN A 257 -23.63 -6.88 14.14
CA ASN A 257 -23.47 -8.09 13.31
C ASN A 257 -22.00 -8.53 13.11
N TRP A 258 -21.09 -7.58 13.27
CA TRP A 258 -19.64 -7.73 13.20
C TRP A 258 -19.10 -8.83 14.15
N LYS A 259 -19.80 -9.14 15.25
CA LYS A 259 -19.39 -10.19 16.20
C LYS A 259 -19.17 -11.56 15.56
N SER A 260 -19.97 -11.88 14.54
CA SER A 260 -19.84 -13.14 13.79
C SER A 260 -18.55 -13.21 12.96
N GLU A 261 -18.06 -12.06 12.49
CA GLU A 261 -16.84 -11.95 11.68
C GLU A 261 -15.59 -12.13 12.56
N VAL A 262 -15.62 -11.63 13.80
CA VAL A 262 -14.58 -11.90 14.81
C VAL A 262 -14.45 -13.39 15.07
N VAL A 263 -15.58 -14.06 15.34
CA VAL A 263 -15.61 -15.51 15.56
C VAL A 263 -15.09 -16.27 14.33
N GLY A 264 -15.50 -15.87 13.13
CA GLY A 264 -14.97 -16.41 11.88
C GLY A 264 -13.45 -16.26 11.77
N GLY A 265 -12.91 -15.11 12.18
CA GLY A 265 -11.47 -14.85 12.24
C GLY A 265 -10.73 -15.79 13.17
N ILE A 266 -11.24 -15.99 14.39
CA ILE A 266 -10.67 -16.91 15.38
C ILE A 266 -10.62 -18.34 14.80
N VAL A 267 -11.72 -18.81 14.21
CA VAL A 267 -11.80 -20.14 13.59
C VAL A 267 -10.84 -20.27 12.40
N ALA A 268 -10.71 -19.22 11.58
CA ALA A 268 -9.76 -19.22 10.47
C ALA A 268 -8.30 -19.31 10.96
N GLY A 269 -7.94 -18.55 12.00
CA GLY A 269 -6.63 -18.64 12.66
C GLY A 269 -6.39 -20.03 13.26
N ALA A 270 -7.39 -20.61 13.93
CA ALA A 270 -7.32 -21.96 14.49
C ALA A 270 -7.06 -23.03 13.45
N LYS A 271 -7.74 -22.94 12.31
CA LYS A 271 -7.48 -23.82 11.18
C LYS A 271 -6.08 -23.64 10.62
N LEU A 272 -5.63 -22.40 10.41
CA LEU A 272 -4.30 -22.13 9.86
C LEU A 272 -3.19 -22.78 10.70
N TRP A 273 -3.23 -22.58 12.02
CA TRP A 273 -2.16 -22.99 12.91
C TRP A 273 -2.33 -24.42 13.46
N GLY A 274 -3.56 -24.94 13.57
CA GLY A 274 -3.81 -26.28 14.10
C GLY A 274 -3.46 -26.45 15.58
N THR A 275 -3.40 -25.35 16.33
CA THR A 275 -2.98 -25.30 17.75
C THR A 275 -4.12 -25.50 18.75
N SER A 276 -5.36 -25.66 18.27
CA SER A 276 -6.53 -25.96 19.11
C SER A 276 -7.42 -27.00 18.42
N LYS A 277 -7.95 -27.91 19.24
CA LYS A 277 -8.90 -28.97 18.89
C LYS A 277 -10.10 -28.93 19.84
N GLU A 278 -11.19 -29.58 19.44
CA GLU A 278 -12.45 -29.62 20.20
C GLU A 278 -12.28 -30.17 21.63
N GLY A 279 -11.33 -31.09 21.86
CA GLY A 279 -11.05 -31.67 23.18
C GLY A 279 -10.09 -30.88 24.07
N ASP A 280 -9.53 -29.76 23.58
CA ASP A 280 -8.58 -28.95 24.37
C ASP A 280 -9.31 -28.12 25.42
N LYS A 281 -8.56 -27.42 26.29
CA LYS A 281 -9.16 -26.44 27.20
C LYS A 281 -9.86 -25.34 26.39
N PRO A 282 -11.06 -24.89 26.80
CA PRO A 282 -11.75 -23.81 26.09
C PRO A 282 -10.91 -22.54 26.04
N ILE A 283 -10.85 -21.93 24.87
CA ILE A 283 -10.32 -20.58 24.68
C ILE A 283 -11.48 -19.61 24.94
N LEU A 284 -11.28 -18.72 25.90
CA LEU A 284 -12.31 -17.78 26.34
C LEU A 284 -12.28 -16.54 25.46
N GLY A 285 -13.44 -16.11 24.96
CA GLY A 285 -13.56 -14.91 24.13
C GLY A 285 -14.72 -14.04 24.59
N TYR A 286 -14.46 -12.76 24.84
CA TYR A 286 -15.44 -11.77 25.27
C TYR A 286 -15.63 -10.74 24.16
N ILE A 287 -16.84 -10.64 23.61
CA ILE A 287 -17.14 -9.81 22.45
C ILE A 287 -18.28 -8.86 22.79
N SER A 288 -18.03 -7.56 22.79
CA SER A 288 -19.04 -6.54 23.13
C SER A 288 -18.72 -5.18 22.50
N GLU A 289 -19.64 -4.23 22.60
CA GLU A 289 -19.34 -2.79 22.40
C GLU A 289 -19.03 -2.09 23.73
N ARG A 290 -19.28 -2.76 24.86
CA ARG A 290 -19.22 -2.21 26.21
C ARG A 290 -18.08 -2.84 26.99
N GLY A 291 -17.20 -2.02 27.54
CA GLY A 291 -16.09 -2.52 28.38
C GLY A 291 -16.60 -3.21 29.65
N GLU A 292 -17.73 -2.76 30.21
CA GLU A 292 -18.31 -3.34 31.42
C GLU A 292 -18.78 -4.77 31.20
N TYR A 293 -19.29 -5.10 30.02
CA TYR A 293 -19.72 -6.46 29.67
C TYR A 293 -18.55 -7.44 29.75
N VAL A 294 -17.37 -7.03 29.29
CA VAL A 294 -16.14 -7.85 29.35
C VAL A 294 -15.76 -8.09 30.81
N THR A 295 -15.66 -7.03 31.62
CA THR A 295 -15.34 -7.12 33.05
C THR A 295 -16.33 -8.03 33.80
N GLU A 296 -17.63 -7.88 33.58
CA GLU A 296 -18.67 -8.67 34.24
C GLU A 296 -18.57 -10.16 33.90
N ASN A 297 -18.37 -10.49 32.63
CA ASN A 297 -18.30 -11.88 32.20
C ASN A 297 -16.97 -12.55 32.57
N LEU A 298 -15.85 -11.81 32.61
CA LEU A 298 -14.60 -12.31 33.18
C LEU A 298 -14.79 -12.74 34.64
N LEU A 299 -15.47 -11.92 35.44
CA LEU A 299 -15.78 -12.25 36.84
C LEU A 299 -16.65 -13.50 36.97
N LEU A 300 -17.65 -13.67 36.09
CA LEU A 300 -18.50 -14.87 36.06
C LEU A 300 -17.71 -16.15 35.74
N ASP A 301 -16.67 -16.04 34.91
CA ASP A 301 -15.78 -17.14 34.56
C ASP A 301 -14.62 -17.31 35.57
N GLY A 302 -14.61 -16.53 36.66
CA GLY A 302 -13.62 -16.62 37.72
C GLY A 302 -12.26 -16.00 37.38
N ILE A 303 -12.22 -15.11 36.38
CA ILE A 303 -11.00 -14.48 35.88
C ILE A 303 -10.91 -13.05 36.43
N THR A 304 -9.77 -12.72 37.02
CA THR A 304 -9.48 -11.36 37.46
C THR A 304 -8.92 -10.57 36.29
N GLU A 305 -9.68 -9.58 35.82
CA GLU A 305 -9.24 -8.66 34.77
C GLU A 305 -8.03 -7.85 35.25
N ASN A 306 -7.00 -7.73 34.41
CA ASN A 306 -5.91 -6.80 34.66
C ASN A 306 -6.46 -5.36 34.59
N LYS A 307 -6.07 -4.53 35.55
CA LYS A 307 -6.53 -3.14 35.63
C LYS A 307 -6.27 -2.35 34.34
N GLU A 308 -5.10 -2.52 33.72
CA GLU A 308 -4.72 -1.84 32.48
C GLU A 308 -5.59 -2.28 31.31
N ASP A 309 -5.93 -3.58 31.25
CA ASP A 309 -6.84 -4.13 30.24
C ASP A 309 -8.24 -3.53 30.40
N GLY A 310 -8.76 -3.52 31.64
CA GLY A 310 -10.07 -2.93 31.94
C GLY A 310 -10.14 -1.42 31.65
N GLU A 311 -9.08 -0.66 31.94
CA GLU A 311 -9.01 0.77 31.60
C GLU A 311 -8.97 1.00 30.09
N ARG A 312 -8.19 0.20 29.36
CA ARG A 312 -8.12 0.25 27.89
C ARG A 312 -9.47 -0.10 27.26
N ASN A 313 -10.13 -1.11 27.79
CA ASN A 313 -11.44 -1.58 27.35
C ASN A 313 -12.52 -0.50 27.52
N LYS A 314 -12.58 0.14 28.70
CA LYS A 314 -13.46 1.28 28.98
C LYS A 314 -13.14 2.48 28.08
N ALA A 315 -11.86 2.79 27.88
CA ALA A 315 -11.46 3.91 27.03
C ALA A 315 -11.83 3.69 25.55
N ALA A 316 -11.74 2.45 25.06
CA ALA A 316 -12.16 2.08 23.70
C ALA A 316 -13.66 2.22 23.51
N ALA A 317 -14.46 1.70 24.44
CA ALA A 317 -15.92 1.84 24.41
C ALA A 317 -16.35 3.32 24.50
N ALA A 318 -15.79 4.09 25.43
CA ALA A 318 -16.16 5.49 25.65
C ALA A 318 -15.92 6.40 24.44
N ARG A 319 -14.90 6.11 23.62
CA ARG A 319 -14.60 6.86 22.39
C ARG A 319 -15.35 6.31 21.16
N GLY A 320 -16.19 5.28 21.31
CA GLY A 320 -16.82 4.56 20.21
C GLY A 320 -15.81 3.90 19.27
N GLY A 321 -14.62 3.55 19.79
CA GLY A 321 -13.51 3.00 19.02
C GLY A 321 -13.46 1.47 19.03
N GLY A 322 -12.39 0.93 18.46
CA GLY A 322 -12.07 -0.50 18.50
C GLY A 322 -10.90 -0.81 19.44
N GLN A 323 -10.94 -1.99 20.04
CA GLN A 323 -9.86 -2.63 20.79
C GLN A 323 -9.99 -4.15 20.67
N ALA A 324 -8.87 -4.84 20.50
CA ALA A 324 -8.79 -6.30 20.64
C ALA A 324 -7.52 -6.66 21.39
N GLY A 325 -7.50 -7.81 22.06
CA GLY A 325 -6.30 -8.29 22.71
C GLY A 325 -6.36 -9.76 23.14
N SER A 326 -5.18 -10.37 23.16
CA SER A 326 -4.92 -11.71 23.69
C SER A 326 -4.14 -11.65 24.99
N HIS A 327 -4.80 -12.04 26.09
CA HIS A 327 -4.32 -11.88 27.47
C HIS A 327 -3.85 -13.21 28.09
N GLY A 328 -3.50 -14.17 27.24
CA GLY A 328 -3.03 -15.51 27.62
C GLY A 328 -4.16 -16.47 28.01
N GLN A 329 -5.06 -16.04 28.91
CA GLN A 329 -6.21 -16.87 29.32
C GLN A 329 -7.47 -16.59 28.51
N TYR A 330 -7.58 -15.42 27.90
CA TYR A 330 -8.75 -14.99 27.16
C TYR A 330 -8.42 -13.99 26.06
N PHE A 331 -9.38 -13.81 25.16
CA PHE A 331 -9.45 -12.71 24.21
C PHE A 331 -10.53 -11.71 24.61
N ASP A 332 -10.28 -10.43 24.41
CA ASP A 332 -11.32 -9.41 24.39
C ASP A 332 -11.43 -8.73 23.03
N PHE A 333 -12.66 -8.41 22.64
CA PHE A 333 -12.97 -7.70 21.41
C PHE A 333 -14.04 -6.65 21.72
N ILE A 334 -13.63 -5.38 21.69
CA ILE A 334 -14.48 -4.22 21.96
C ILE A 334 -14.55 -3.38 20.71
N PHE A 335 -15.70 -3.43 20.03
CA PHE A 335 -15.95 -2.63 18.85
C PHE A 335 -17.35 -2.03 18.92
N SER A 336 -17.47 -0.78 18.49
CA SER A 336 -18.77 -0.20 18.10
C SER A 336 -19.08 -0.55 16.65
N ASP A 337 -20.36 -0.47 16.26
CA ASP A 337 -20.77 -0.48 14.85
C ASP A 337 -20.01 0.54 13.97
N VAL A 338 -19.63 1.69 14.53
CA VAL A 338 -18.85 2.70 13.78
C VAL A 338 -17.43 2.21 13.53
N SER A 339 -16.80 1.64 14.55
CA SER A 339 -15.42 1.16 14.49
C SER A 339 -15.25 -0.15 13.73
N SER A 340 -16.29 -1.01 13.70
CA SER A 340 -16.28 -2.27 12.97
C SER A 340 -16.37 -2.08 11.46
N ASN A 341 -17.00 -0.99 11.02
CA ASN A 341 -16.94 -0.52 9.63
C ASN A 341 -15.60 0.16 9.29
N GLY A 342 -14.73 0.36 10.28
CA GLY A 342 -13.41 0.97 10.15
C GLY A 342 -12.31 0.00 9.71
N TYR A 343 -11.18 0.58 9.30
CA TYR A 343 -10.02 -0.19 8.88
C TYR A 343 -9.46 -1.02 10.05
N GLY A 344 -9.00 -2.25 9.76
CA GLY A 344 -8.34 -3.07 10.78
C GLY A 344 -9.28 -3.97 11.60
N PHE A 345 -10.60 -3.82 11.54
CA PHE A 345 -11.52 -4.68 12.29
C PHE A 345 -11.52 -6.13 11.79
N TYR A 346 -11.62 -6.35 10.48
CA TYR A 346 -11.79 -7.68 9.89
C TYR A 346 -10.63 -8.67 10.10
N GLN A 347 -9.47 -8.19 10.57
CA GLN A 347 -8.31 -9.04 10.84
C GLN A 347 -8.23 -9.52 12.29
N VAL A 348 -8.93 -8.86 13.22
CA VAL A 348 -8.59 -8.97 14.64
C VAL A 348 -8.77 -10.38 15.20
N GLY A 349 -9.80 -11.11 14.79
CA GLY A 349 -10.00 -12.48 15.27
C GLY A 349 -8.83 -13.41 14.93
N ALA A 350 -8.34 -13.36 13.69
CA ALA A 350 -7.21 -14.17 13.25
C ALA A 350 -5.86 -13.64 13.76
N HIS A 351 -5.74 -12.32 13.94
CA HIS A 351 -4.60 -11.66 14.57
C HIS A 351 -4.42 -12.15 16.00
N GLU A 352 -5.45 -12.00 16.85
CA GLU A 352 -5.38 -12.41 18.26
C GLU A 352 -5.20 -13.93 18.42
N TYR A 353 -5.86 -14.72 17.57
CA TYR A 353 -5.61 -16.17 17.57
C TYR A 353 -4.16 -16.50 17.21
N THR A 354 -3.51 -15.71 16.36
CA THR A 354 -2.09 -15.92 16.05
C THR A 354 -1.22 -15.72 17.29
N HIS A 355 -1.52 -14.76 18.16
CA HIS A 355 -0.82 -14.64 19.45
C HIS A 355 -1.03 -15.85 20.35
N PHE A 356 -2.25 -16.40 20.42
CA PHE A 356 -2.50 -17.65 21.12
C PHE A 356 -1.68 -18.81 20.52
N ALA A 357 -1.63 -18.93 19.19
CA ALA A 357 -0.81 -19.95 18.52
C ALA A 357 0.68 -19.78 18.84
N GLN A 358 1.21 -18.56 18.83
CA GLN A 358 2.59 -18.25 19.23
C GLN A 358 2.89 -18.72 20.67
N GLN A 359 1.94 -18.51 21.60
CA GLN A 359 2.07 -18.99 22.98
C GLN A 359 2.05 -20.51 23.06
N VAL A 360 1.10 -21.19 22.41
CA VAL A 360 1.01 -22.65 22.42
C VAL A 360 2.25 -23.29 21.80
N LEU A 361 2.67 -22.85 20.61
CA LEU A 361 3.82 -23.39 19.89
C LEU A 361 5.13 -23.22 20.66
N SER A 362 5.27 -22.11 21.40
CA SER A 362 6.43 -21.84 22.24
C SER A 362 6.35 -22.43 23.64
N ASN A 363 5.35 -23.27 23.95
CA ASN A 363 5.12 -23.79 25.29
C ASN A 363 5.04 -22.67 26.36
N ASN A 364 4.31 -21.60 26.04
CA ASN A 364 4.13 -20.37 26.81
C ASN A 364 5.43 -19.59 27.11
N ARG A 365 6.51 -19.85 26.37
CA ARG A 365 7.80 -19.18 26.59
C ARG A 365 7.93 -17.81 25.93
N THR A 366 7.00 -17.38 25.08
CA THR A 366 7.01 -16.03 24.48
C THR A 366 7.00 -14.90 25.52
N GLY A 367 6.46 -15.13 26.72
CA GLY A 367 6.56 -14.18 27.85
C GLY A 367 7.81 -14.33 28.72
N ALA A 368 8.61 -15.39 28.52
CA ALA A 368 9.79 -15.73 29.30
C ALA A 368 11.11 -15.48 28.56
N VAL A 369 11.05 -15.22 27.26
CA VAL A 369 12.19 -14.78 26.44
C VAL A 369 12.06 -13.29 26.13
N GLU A 370 13.19 -12.64 25.85
CA GLU A 370 13.20 -11.27 25.38
C GLU A 370 12.36 -11.16 24.09
N ARG A 371 11.35 -10.27 24.10
CA ARG A 371 10.36 -10.21 23.02
C ARG A 371 10.90 -9.50 21.79
N GLU A 372 10.56 -10.02 20.62
CA GLU A 372 10.76 -9.38 19.33
C GLU A 372 9.40 -8.91 18.81
N PHE A 373 8.97 -7.70 19.16
CA PHE A 373 7.63 -7.21 18.82
C PHE A 373 7.36 -7.21 17.33
N TRP A 374 8.37 -6.93 16.50
CA TRP A 374 8.19 -6.90 15.05
C TRP A 374 7.76 -8.24 14.45
N ILE A 375 8.20 -9.37 15.01
CA ILE A 375 7.80 -10.69 14.50
C ILE A 375 6.51 -11.14 15.15
N ASP A 376 6.32 -10.87 16.45
CA ASP A 376 5.10 -11.23 17.17
C ASP A 376 3.87 -10.50 16.59
N GLU A 377 3.90 -9.16 16.62
CA GLU A 377 2.80 -8.31 16.13
C GLU A 377 2.76 -8.28 14.60
N GLY A 378 3.92 -8.29 13.95
CA GLY A 378 4.01 -8.24 12.51
C GLY A 378 3.43 -9.48 11.84
N CYS A 379 3.74 -10.68 12.36
CA CYS A 379 3.19 -11.91 11.81
C CYS A 379 1.71 -12.09 12.17
N ALA A 380 1.27 -11.68 13.36
CA ALA A 380 -0.15 -11.64 13.68
C ALA A 380 -0.92 -10.72 12.73
N THR A 381 -0.38 -9.54 12.43
CA THR A 381 -0.98 -8.58 11.47
C THR A 381 -1.00 -9.17 10.06
N PHE A 382 0.09 -9.80 9.63
CA PHE A 382 0.19 -10.44 8.32
C PHE A 382 -0.86 -11.55 8.13
N VAL A 383 -0.99 -12.43 9.13
CA VAL A 383 -2.00 -13.49 9.11
C VAL A 383 -3.40 -12.91 9.16
N GLY A 384 -3.67 -11.98 10.08
CA GLY A 384 -4.97 -11.35 10.22
C GLY A 384 -5.43 -10.69 8.92
N THR A 385 -4.57 -9.89 8.29
CA THR A 385 -4.83 -9.28 6.98
C THR A 385 -5.11 -10.33 5.91
N GLY A 386 -4.38 -11.44 5.91
CA GLY A 386 -4.57 -12.49 4.92
C GLY A 386 -5.84 -13.33 5.11
N MET A 387 -6.26 -13.55 6.36
CA MET A 387 -7.44 -14.36 6.70
C MET A 387 -8.77 -13.65 6.41
N GLY A 388 -8.80 -12.32 6.31
CA GLY A 388 -10.01 -11.61 5.87
C GLY A 388 -10.54 -12.15 4.52
N ALA A 389 -9.64 -12.53 3.61
CA ALA A 389 -10.01 -13.07 2.31
C ALA A 389 -10.82 -14.37 2.37
N VAL A 390 -10.46 -15.29 3.29
CA VAL A 390 -11.16 -16.59 3.41
C VAL A 390 -12.55 -16.44 4.02
N LEU A 391 -12.80 -15.32 4.69
CA LEU A 391 -14.09 -14.94 5.27
C LEU A 391 -14.96 -14.12 4.31
N ASN A 392 -14.51 -13.89 3.07
CA ASN A 392 -15.12 -12.94 2.12
C ASN A 392 -15.20 -11.49 2.66
N LEU A 393 -14.33 -11.14 3.61
CA LEU A 393 -14.19 -9.80 4.15
C LEU A 393 -13.27 -8.96 3.23
N PRO A 394 -13.27 -7.62 3.39
CA PRO A 394 -12.46 -6.75 2.56
C PRO A 394 -10.96 -7.05 2.71
N GLN A 395 -10.27 -7.23 1.59
CA GLN A 395 -8.83 -7.53 1.49
C GLN A 395 -7.95 -6.25 1.42
N ASN A 396 -8.52 -5.09 1.76
CA ASN A 396 -7.90 -3.78 1.57
C ASN A 396 -6.82 -3.44 2.62
N GLN A 397 -6.69 -4.23 3.69
CA GLN A 397 -5.79 -3.91 4.80
C GLN A 397 -4.35 -3.73 4.35
N ARG A 398 -3.83 -4.59 3.47
CA ARG A 398 -2.46 -4.39 2.97
C ARG A 398 -2.30 -3.03 2.28
N THR A 399 -3.25 -2.61 1.45
CA THR A 399 -3.22 -1.31 0.78
C THR A 399 -3.24 -0.16 1.78
N GLU A 400 -4.03 -0.26 2.85
CA GLU A 400 -4.08 0.74 3.92
C GLU A 400 -2.80 0.78 4.75
N LEU A 401 -2.22 -0.38 5.09
CA LEU A 401 -0.91 -0.46 5.76
C LEU A 401 0.17 0.25 4.92
N LEU A 402 0.15 0.09 3.59
CA LEU A 402 1.04 0.83 2.69
C LEU A 402 0.80 2.34 2.72
N VAL A 403 -0.46 2.77 2.81
CA VAL A 403 -0.81 4.19 2.97
C VAL A 403 -0.29 4.73 4.30
N ASN A 404 -0.47 4.00 5.40
CA ASN A 404 0.05 4.37 6.73
C ASN A 404 1.57 4.50 6.71
N LEU A 405 2.28 3.50 6.16
CA LEU A 405 3.74 3.52 5.98
C LEU A 405 4.24 4.75 5.21
N SER A 406 3.48 5.23 4.24
CA SER A 406 3.83 6.42 3.45
C SER A 406 3.65 7.73 4.24
N ARG A 407 2.76 7.74 5.25
CA ARG A 407 2.41 8.90 6.08
C ARG A 407 3.27 9.03 7.34
N GLN A 408 3.95 7.97 7.77
CA GLN A 408 4.88 7.98 8.91
C GLN A 408 5.99 9.03 8.69
N LYS A 409 6.05 10.04 9.56
CA LYS A 409 7.01 11.15 9.49
C LYS A 409 8.35 10.80 10.14
N ASP A 410 8.31 10.18 11.32
CA ASP A 410 9.48 9.81 12.13
C ASP A 410 9.67 8.29 12.17
N LYS A 411 10.02 7.75 11.00
CA LYS A 411 10.04 6.31 10.72
C LYS A 411 10.99 5.58 11.65
N MET A 412 10.48 4.69 12.49
CA MET A 412 11.33 3.83 13.30
C MET A 412 11.95 2.72 12.42
N PRO A 413 13.25 2.42 12.58
CA PRO A 413 13.82 1.23 11.97
C PRO A 413 13.22 -0.02 12.61
N LEU A 414 13.14 -1.13 11.87
CA LEU A 414 12.62 -2.40 12.34
C LEU A 414 13.27 -2.85 13.67
N LYS A 415 14.59 -2.64 13.80
CA LYS A 415 15.38 -2.95 15.00
C LYS A 415 14.93 -2.18 16.25
N PHE A 416 14.18 -1.08 16.12
CA PHE A 416 13.57 -0.38 17.26
C PHE A 416 12.54 -1.27 17.98
N PHE A 417 11.87 -2.16 17.25
CA PHE A 417 10.88 -3.11 17.76
C PHE A 417 11.48 -4.46 18.16
N SER A 418 12.81 -4.58 18.13
CA SER A 418 13.53 -5.73 18.66
C SER A 418 13.82 -5.52 20.13
N ARG A 419 13.96 -6.63 20.87
CA ARG A 419 14.37 -6.61 22.28
C ARG A 419 13.51 -5.69 23.13
N GLY A 420 12.20 -5.86 22.94
CA GLY A 420 11.17 -5.06 23.54
C GLY A 420 11.25 -5.01 25.05
N SER A 421 11.17 -3.81 25.62
CA SER A 421 10.98 -3.59 27.05
C SER A 421 9.65 -2.90 27.30
N GLN A 422 9.21 -2.85 28.57
CA GLN A 422 7.99 -2.13 28.94
C GLN A 422 8.05 -0.63 28.59
N SER A 423 9.26 -0.06 28.45
CA SER A 423 9.45 1.30 27.96
C SER A 423 9.12 1.47 26.47
N SER A 424 9.23 0.41 25.67
CA SER A 424 8.85 0.42 24.25
C SER A 424 7.33 0.59 24.09
N TYR A 425 6.52 0.03 25.00
CA TYR A 425 5.06 0.20 25.00
C TYR A 425 4.61 1.62 25.36
N ALA A 426 5.44 2.37 26.08
CA ALA A 426 5.14 3.76 26.44
C ALA A 426 5.44 4.75 25.29
N ASP A 427 6.16 4.33 24.24
CA ASP A 427 6.44 5.16 23.08
C ASP A 427 5.22 5.22 22.14
N PRO A 428 4.70 6.40 21.79
CA PRO A 428 3.53 6.52 20.92
C PRO A 428 3.74 5.94 19.51
N ARG A 429 5.00 5.72 19.10
CA ARG A 429 5.36 5.11 17.82
C ARG A 429 5.36 3.58 17.85
N ILE A 430 5.08 2.95 19.00
CA ILE A 430 5.00 1.49 19.10
C ILE A 430 4.00 0.90 18.10
N ASN A 431 2.93 1.63 17.77
CA ASN A 431 1.93 1.22 16.79
C ASN A 431 2.48 1.12 15.36
N GLU A 432 3.65 1.69 15.04
CA GLU A 432 4.31 1.48 13.74
C GLU A 432 4.78 0.02 13.56
N VAL A 433 4.81 -0.79 14.63
CA VAL A 433 5.15 -2.22 14.57
C VAL A 433 4.17 -3.02 13.71
N TYR A 434 2.88 -2.69 13.74
CA TYR A 434 1.87 -3.39 12.95
C TYR A 434 2.10 -3.18 11.45
N ASP A 435 2.51 -1.98 11.05
CA ASP A 435 2.82 -1.63 9.67
C ASP A 435 4.17 -2.21 9.19
N THR A 436 5.22 -1.99 9.99
CA THR A 436 6.60 -2.36 9.62
C THR A 436 6.88 -3.83 9.84
N GLY A 437 6.40 -4.39 10.95
CA GLY A 437 6.43 -5.81 11.27
C GLY A 437 5.62 -6.64 10.27
N PHE A 438 4.46 -6.15 9.80
CA PHE A 438 3.71 -6.81 8.72
C PHE A 438 4.59 -7.06 7.50
N LEU A 439 5.29 -6.02 7.01
CA LEU A 439 6.16 -6.15 5.85
C LEU A 439 7.41 -7.00 6.12
N ALA A 440 7.92 -6.98 7.36
CA ALA A 440 8.99 -7.87 7.78
C ALA A 440 8.56 -9.34 7.72
N CYS A 441 7.39 -9.66 8.27
CA CYS A 441 6.83 -11.01 8.22
C CYS A 441 6.50 -11.41 6.77
N GLU A 442 5.92 -10.52 5.96
CA GLU A 442 5.69 -10.75 4.54
C GLU A 442 6.98 -11.19 3.82
N ALA A 443 8.10 -10.50 4.07
CA ALA A 443 9.39 -10.88 3.50
C ALA A 443 9.91 -12.24 4.03
N LEU A 444 9.81 -12.51 5.34
CA LEU A 444 10.21 -13.80 5.90
C LEU A 444 9.41 -14.96 5.32
N VAL A 445 8.09 -14.80 5.21
CA VAL A 445 7.18 -15.80 4.65
C VAL A 445 7.48 -15.97 3.16
N ALA A 446 7.75 -14.90 2.41
CA ALA A 446 8.16 -15.02 1.01
C ALA A 446 9.45 -15.85 0.82
N LEU A 447 10.39 -15.76 1.76
CA LEU A 447 11.68 -16.46 1.71
C LEU A 447 11.58 -17.96 2.03
N LYS A 448 10.74 -18.35 3.00
CA LYS A 448 10.74 -19.72 3.55
C LYS A 448 9.37 -20.36 3.76
N GLY A 449 8.29 -19.64 3.47
CA GLY A 449 6.92 -20.08 3.76
C GLY A 449 6.47 -19.77 5.17
N ILE A 450 5.17 -19.92 5.42
CA ILE A 450 4.56 -19.63 6.74
C ILE A 450 4.95 -20.69 7.79
N ASP A 451 5.24 -21.92 7.37
CA ASP A 451 5.70 -23.00 8.26
C ASP A 451 7.04 -22.68 8.93
N ALA A 452 7.85 -21.81 8.33
CA ALA A 452 9.06 -21.31 8.96
C ALA A 452 8.75 -20.39 10.16
N ILE A 453 7.64 -19.64 10.13
CA ILE A 453 7.20 -18.86 11.30
C ILE A 453 6.76 -19.81 12.41
N GLU A 454 5.97 -20.84 12.10
CA GLU A 454 5.60 -21.91 13.05
C GLU A 454 6.86 -22.54 13.68
N SER A 455 7.84 -22.87 12.85
CA SER A 455 9.11 -23.46 13.28
C SER A 455 9.90 -22.55 14.23
N VAL A 456 9.89 -21.23 14.03
CA VAL A 456 10.55 -20.30 14.96
C VAL A 456 9.95 -20.42 16.36
N TYR A 457 8.62 -20.42 16.48
CA TYR A 457 7.97 -20.54 17.78
C TYR A 457 8.14 -21.92 18.41
N LEU A 458 8.14 -23.00 17.62
CA LEU A 458 8.48 -24.33 18.11
C LEU A 458 9.91 -24.40 18.66
N GLU A 459 10.87 -23.74 18.01
CA GLU A 459 12.24 -23.65 18.54
C GLU A 459 12.33 -22.82 19.82
N LEU A 460 11.47 -21.82 20.00
CA LEU A 460 11.36 -21.07 21.25
C LEU A 460 10.78 -21.90 22.40
N ALA A 461 10.18 -23.07 22.16
CA ALA A 461 9.73 -23.95 23.24
C ALA A 461 10.90 -24.54 24.06
N ASN A 462 12.10 -24.61 23.49
CA ASN A 462 13.29 -25.12 24.19
C ASN A 462 13.83 -24.08 25.19
N SER A 463 13.97 -24.45 26.46
CA SER A 463 14.39 -23.58 27.57
C SER A 463 15.69 -22.80 27.37
N THR A 464 16.60 -23.27 26.52
CA THR A 464 17.87 -22.57 26.21
C THR A 464 17.80 -21.69 24.95
N SER A 465 16.65 -21.66 24.27
CA SER A 465 16.44 -20.95 23.01
C SER A 465 15.94 -19.52 23.22
N ASN A 466 16.26 -18.66 22.27
CA ASN A 466 15.82 -17.28 22.09
C ASN A 466 15.63 -16.99 20.59
N TYR A 467 15.18 -15.78 20.21
CA TYR A 467 14.93 -15.46 18.80
C TYR A 467 16.19 -15.53 17.92
N ASP A 468 17.37 -15.16 18.42
CA ASP A 468 18.62 -15.31 17.68
C ASP A 468 18.90 -16.79 17.34
N ILE A 469 18.75 -17.70 18.31
CA ILE A 469 18.94 -19.14 18.12
C ILE A 469 17.87 -19.72 17.19
N ALA A 470 16.59 -19.37 17.41
CA ALA A 470 15.47 -19.87 16.63
C ALA A 470 15.57 -19.43 15.15
N LEU A 471 15.83 -18.15 14.90
CA LEU A 471 16.02 -17.63 13.54
C LEU A 471 17.27 -18.24 12.89
N LYS A 472 18.36 -18.42 13.64
CA LYS A 472 19.56 -19.06 13.08
C LYS A 472 19.28 -20.49 12.67
N LYS A 473 18.49 -21.24 13.43
CA LYS A 473 18.14 -22.63 13.09
C LYS A 473 17.16 -22.72 11.91
N VAL A 474 16.14 -21.87 11.87
CA VAL A 474 15.07 -21.96 10.86
C VAL A 474 15.46 -21.24 9.56
N TYR A 475 16.00 -20.03 9.68
CA TYR A 475 16.37 -19.18 8.56
C TYR A 475 17.87 -19.23 8.21
N GLY A 476 18.71 -19.90 9.00
CA GLY A 476 20.16 -19.95 8.74
C GLY A 476 20.87 -18.61 9.01
N THR A 477 20.26 -17.72 9.79
CA THR A 477 20.76 -16.36 10.07
C THR A 477 20.24 -15.87 11.43
N ASP A 478 21.05 -15.09 12.14
CA ASP A 478 20.65 -14.44 13.40
C ASP A 478 19.87 -13.12 13.17
N LEU A 479 19.41 -12.48 14.26
CA LEU A 479 18.66 -11.22 14.21
C LEU A 479 19.47 -10.10 13.56
N ASP A 480 20.72 -9.92 13.97
CA ASP A 480 21.57 -8.82 13.50
C ASP A 480 21.84 -8.90 11.99
N THR A 481 21.80 -10.10 11.42
CA THR A 481 21.98 -10.33 9.98
C THR A 481 20.65 -10.23 9.21
N ILE A 482 19.54 -10.77 9.73
CA ILE A 482 18.25 -10.77 9.00
C ILE A 482 17.55 -9.42 9.04
N LEU A 483 17.63 -8.68 10.15
CA LEU A 483 16.93 -7.40 10.33
C LEU A 483 17.31 -6.36 9.25
N PRO A 484 18.59 -6.16 8.88
CA PRO A 484 18.96 -5.28 7.78
C PRO A 484 18.36 -5.68 6.42
N ILE A 485 18.21 -6.97 6.15
CA ILE A 485 17.61 -7.47 4.89
C ILE A 485 16.12 -7.12 4.87
N LEU A 486 15.40 -7.41 5.95
CA LEU A 486 13.97 -7.08 6.08
C LEU A 486 13.76 -5.56 6.04
N GLN A 487 14.61 -4.78 6.70
CA GLN A 487 14.59 -3.32 6.66
C GLN A 487 14.76 -2.79 5.23
N ARG A 488 15.63 -3.39 4.43
CA ARG A 488 15.81 -3.02 3.02
C ARG A 488 14.54 -3.25 2.22
N TYR A 489 13.84 -4.35 2.46
CA TYR A 489 12.53 -4.61 1.85
C TYR A 489 11.50 -3.55 2.25
N ILE A 490 11.33 -3.29 3.55
CA ILE A 490 10.40 -2.27 4.07
C ILE A 490 10.66 -0.90 3.42
N THR A 491 11.93 -0.48 3.38
CA THR A 491 12.34 0.79 2.77
C THR A 491 11.99 0.84 1.27
N SER A 492 12.18 -0.26 0.54
CA SER A 492 11.85 -0.34 -0.88
C SER A 492 10.35 -0.20 -1.15
N VAL A 493 9.52 -0.85 -0.33
CA VAL A 493 8.06 -0.77 -0.42
C VAL A 493 7.60 0.66 -0.12
N ARG A 494 8.13 1.26 0.95
CA ARG A 494 7.83 2.64 1.34
C ARG A 494 8.23 3.66 0.24
N ALA A 495 9.26 3.36 -0.55
CA ALA A 495 9.68 4.18 -1.68
C ALA A 495 8.83 3.98 -2.96
N GLY A 496 7.79 3.14 -2.92
CA GLY A 496 6.98 2.78 -4.08
C GLY A 496 7.73 1.94 -5.11
N LYS A 497 8.87 1.34 -4.72
CA LYS A 497 9.71 0.48 -5.56
C LYS A 497 10.08 -0.78 -4.80
N PRO A 498 9.11 -1.68 -4.50
CA PRO A 498 9.39 -2.91 -3.77
C PRO A 498 10.52 -3.70 -4.40
N LEU A 499 11.38 -4.31 -3.58
CA LEU A 499 12.34 -5.29 -4.09
C LEU A 499 11.60 -6.38 -4.85
N THR A 500 12.19 -6.85 -5.95
CA THR A 500 11.75 -8.08 -6.58
C THR A 500 12.03 -9.26 -5.66
N LEU A 501 11.32 -10.37 -5.86
CA LEU A 501 11.57 -11.59 -5.11
C LEU A 501 13.03 -12.03 -5.22
N GLN A 502 13.59 -12.00 -6.44
CA GLN A 502 15.00 -12.32 -6.71
C GLN A 502 15.97 -11.41 -5.95
N GLN A 503 15.67 -10.11 -5.84
CA GLN A 503 16.50 -9.17 -5.09
C GLN A 503 16.48 -9.46 -3.59
N LEU A 504 15.33 -9.83 -3.03
CA LEU A 504 15.20 -10.24 -1.63
C LEU A 504 15.95 -11.54 -1.38
N GLU A 505 15.76 -12.56 -2.24
CA GLU A 505 16.44 -13.85 -2.15
C GLU A 505 17.96 -13.71 -2.28
N ALA A 506 18.45 -12.88 -3.20
CA ALA A 506 19.88 -12.62 -3.36
C ALA A 506 20.48 -11.94 -2.12
N ALA A 507 19.78 -10.94 -1.55
CA ALA A 507 20.23 -10.29 -0.32
C ALA A 507 20.29 -11.27 0.86
N TYR A 508 19.29 -12.14 0.99
CA TYR A 508 19.22 -13.17 2.02
C TYR A 508 20.28 -14.25 1.86
N ASN A 509 20.44 -14.81 0.66
CA ASN A 509 21.42 -15.87 0.42
C ASN A 509 22.86 -15.35 0.50
N GLY A 510 23.12 -14.10 0.12
CA GLY A 510 24.43 -13.48 0.28
C GLY A 510 24.84 -13.19 1.73
N ALA A 511 23.88 -13.17 2.66
CA ALA A 511 24.12 -12.93 4.08
C ALA A 511 24.21 -14.21 4.91
N LYS A 512 23.83 -15.36 4.35
CA LYS A 512 24.05 -16.66 5.01
C LYS A 512 25.54 -16.99 4.99
N SER A 513 26.15 -17.10 6.17
CA SER A 513 27.48 -17.64 6.38
C SER A 513 27.40 -19.13 6.73
#